data_AF-A0AA38SSV2-F1
#
_entry.id   AF-A0AA38SSV2-F1
#
_cell.length_a   1.000
_cell.length_b   1.000
_cell.length_c   1.000
_cell.angle_alpha   90.00
_cell.angle_beta   90.00
_cell.angle_gamma   90.00
#
_symmetry.space_group_name_H-M   'P 1'
#
loop_
_entity.id
_entity.type
_entity.pdbx_description
1 polymer ?
#
loop_
_entity_poly.entity_id
_entity_poly.type
_entity_poly.pdbx_seq_one_letter_code
_entity_poly.pdbx_strand_id
1 'polypeptide(L)'
;MASSFQHLDASKVHYHEYGVITVFINGVPTEVESGPFNMKALFGEELMLVHSSGVAVPLNEYGVCTIGLQHGESYFLVSKFC
;
A
#
# COMPACT_ATOMS: atom_id res chain seq x y z
N MET A 1 -36.91 -3.78 -27.10
CA MET A 1 -35.72 -3.05 -27.56
C MET A 1 -35.05 -2.45 -26.34
N ALA A 2 -33.98 -3.05 -25.84
CA ALA A 2 -33.11 -2.42 -24.86
C ALA A 2 -31.69 -2.83 -25.25
N SER A 3 -31.01 -1.95 -25.97
CA SER A 3 -29.61 -2.09 -26.29
C SER A 3 -28.94 -0.74 -26.10
N SER A 4 -27.73 -0.79 -25.56
CA SER A 4 -26.73 0.25 -25.60
C SER A 4 -26.80 1.33 -24.52
N PHE A 5 -26.33 0.98 -23.32
CA PHE A 5 -25.48 1.91 -22.58
C PHE A 5 -24.10 1.87 -23.24
N GLN A 6 -23.92 2.67 -24.29
CA GLN A 6 -22.59 3.10 -24.68
C GLN A 6 -22.29 4.45 -24.05
N HIS A 7 -21.02 4.58 -23.69
CA HIS A 7 -20.28 5.83 -23.71
C HIS A 7 -20.29 6.68 -22.43
N LEU A 8 -19.31 6.40 -21.59
CA LEU A 8 -18.41 7.48 -21.18
C LEU A 8 -16.97 6.97 -21.26
N ASP A 9 -16.42 7.04 -22.48
CA ASP A 9 -14.98 7.17 -22.68
C ASP A 9 -14.59 8.66 -22.56
N ALA A 10 -13.30 8.92 -22.35
CA ALA A 10 -12.63 10.21 -22.21
C ALA A 10 -12.56 10.77 -20.77
N SER A 11 -11.63 10.21 -19.99
CA SER A 11 -10.45 10.96 -19.50
C SER A 11 -9.65 10.10 -18.51
N LYS A 12 -9.04 9.00 -18.97
CA LYS A 12 -8.04 8.28 -18.18
C LYS A 12 -6.71 9.02 -18.28
N VAL A 13 -6.69 10.25 -17.76
CA VAL A 13 -5.45 10.81 -17.21
C VAL A 13 -5.12 9.88 -16.06
N HIS A 14 -4.24 8.90 -16.29
CA HIS A 14 -3.58 8.17 -15.21
C HIS A 14 -2.65 9.16 -14.50
N TYR A 15 -3.24 10.06 -13.71
CA TYR A 15 -2.59 10.41 -12.47
C TYR A 15 -2.45 9.10 -11.73
N HIS A 16 -1.23 8.76 -11.27
CA HIS A 16 -1.05 7.66 -10.35
C HIS A 16 -1.94 8.00 -9.15
N GLU A 17 -3.16 7.46 -9.11
CA GLU A 17 -4.18 7.89 -8.17
C GLU A 17 -3.72 7.41 -6.80
N TYR A 18 -3.13 8.34 -6.05
CA TYR A 18 -2.93 8.19 -4.62
C TYR A 18 -4.32 8.10 -4.02
N GLY A 19 -4.78 6.87 -3.84
CA GLY A 19 -6.10 6.50 -3.36
C GLY A 19 -5.96 5.60 -2.14
N VAL A 20 -7.08 5.25 -1.54
CA VAL A 20 -7.09 4.31 -0.43
C VAL A 20 -7.09 2.90 -1.00
N ILE A 21 -6.11 2.08 -0.59
CA ILE A 21 -6.04 0.66 -0.93
C ILE A 21 -6.18 -0.17 0.35
N THR A 22 -6.79 -1.34 0.23
CA THR A 22 -6.78 -2.34 1.30
C THR A 22 -5.57 -3.25 1.16
N VAL A 23 -4.84 -3.45 2.25
CA VAL A 23 -3.78 -4.45 2.40
C VAL A 23 -4.06 -5.31 3.63
N PHE A 24 -3.35 -6.42 3.82
CA PHE A 24 -3.51 -7.27 5.01
C PHE A 24 -2.28 -7.19 5.90
N ILE A 25 -2.36 -6.41 6.98
CA ILE A 25 -1.26 -6.29 7.95
C ILE A 25 -1.49 -7.29 9.07
N ASN A 26 -0.59 -8.26 9.24
CA ASN A 26 -0.75 -9.39 10.17
C ASN A 26 -2.09 -10.14 9.97
N GLY A 27 -2.59 -10.21 8.74
CA GLY A 27 -3.88 -10.82 8.41
C GLY A 27 -5.11 -9.94 8.64
N VAL A 28 -4.96 -8.73 9.18
CA VAL A 28 -6.05 -7.77 9.37
C VAL A 28 -6.17 -6.89 8.13
N PRO A 29 -7.36 -6.75 7.51
CA PRO A 29 -7.58 -5.81 6.41
C PRO A 29 -7.43 -4.38 6.92
N THR A 30 -6.49 -3.64 6.32
CA THR A 30 -6.13 -2.28 6.69
C THR A 30 -6.17 -1.39 5.46
N GLU A 31 -6.92 -0.30 5.55
CA GLU A 31 -6.93 0.75 4.54
C GLU A 31 -5.72 1.68 4.72
N VAL A 32 -4.95 1.86 3.66
CA VAL A 32 -3.76 2.71 3.62
C VAL A 32 -3.75 3.54 2.35
N GLU A 33 -3.01 4.63 2.34
CA GLU A 33 -2.74 5.37 1.10
C GLU A 33 -1.88 4.51 0.16
N SER A 34 -2.22 4.47 -1.12
CA SER A 34 -1.47 3.74 -2.16
C SER A 34 -0.10 4.35 -2.48
N GLY A 35 0.21 5.49 -1.86
CA GLY A 35 1.41 6.28 -2.08
C GLY A 35 2.49 6.11 -1.03
N PRO A 36 3.47 7.04 -1.03
CA PRO A 36 4.50 7.09 -0.03
C PRO A 36 3.94 7.25 1.37
N PHE A 37 4.45 6.50 2.33
CA PHE A 37 4.02 6.62 3.73
C PHE A 37 5.21 6.53 4.69
N ASN A 38 5.07 7.20 5.84
CA ASN A 38 6.08 7.18 6.88
C ASN A 38 5.88 5.94 7.79
N MET A 39 6.77 4.96 7.66
CA MET A 39 6.70 3.71 8.43
C MET A 39 6.80 3.98 9.94
N LYS A 40 7.73 4.86 10.34
CA LYS A 40 7.97 5.15 11.76
C LYS A 40 6.77 5.85 12.40
N ALA A 41 6.12 6.75 11.67
CA ALA A 41 4.95 7.48 12.17
C ALA A 41 3.70 6.59 12.27
N LEU A 42 3.52 5.64 11.34
CA LEU A 42 2.35 4.76 11.34
C LEU A 42 2.50 3.55 12.26
N PHE A 43 3.67 2.91 12.28
CA PHE A 43 3.88 1.62 12.93
C PHE A 43 4.94 1.65 14.03
N GLY A 44 5.67 2.76 14.19
CA GLY A 44 6.75 2.89 15.16
C GLY A 44 8.13 2.58 14.57
N GLU A 45 9.16 3.08 15.26
CA GLU A 45 10.54 2.99 14.79
C GLU A 45 11.14 1.57 14.94
N GLU A 46 10.65 0.80 15.89
CA GLU A 46 11.18 -0.52 16.25
C GLU A 46 10.64 -1.65 15.36
N LEU A 47 9.63 -1.35 14.54
CA LEU A 47 9.02 -2.32 13.64
C LEU A 47 9.52 -2.13 12.21
N MET A 48 9.57 -3.24 11.49
CA MET A 48 9.71 -3.27 10.04
C MET A 48 8.52 -3.99 9.42
N LEU A 49 8.15 -3.57 8.22
CA LEU A 49 7.12 -4.24 7.44
C LEU A 49 7.78 -5.19 6.45
N VAL A 50 7.30 -6.43 6.42
CA VAL A 50 7.83 -7.50 5.56
C VAL A 50 6.71 -8.00 4.67
N HIS A 51 6.95 -8.05 3.36
CA HIS A 51 6.00 -8.63 2.42
C HIS A 51 5.87 -10.14 2.64
N SER A 52 4.73 -10.73 2.29
CA SER A 52 4.46 -12.17 2.39
C SER A 52 5.50 -13.07 1.71
N SER A 53 6.24 -12.55 0.72
CA SER A 53 7.38 -13.23 0.09
C SER A 53 8.62 -13.38 1.00
N GLY A 54 8.61 -12.77 2.20
CA GLY A 54 9.74 -12.72 3.12
C GLY A 54 10.71 -11.55 2.87
N VAL A 55 10.41 -10.67 1.92
CA VAL A 55 11.25 -9.51 1.59
C VAL A 55 10.80 -8.29 2.39
N ALA A 56 11.76 -7.62 3.05
CA ALA A 56 11.48 -6.37 3.78
C ALA A 56 11.05 -5.25 2.82
N VAL A 57 10.06 -4.46 3.22
CA VAL A 57 9.60 -3.31 2.44
C VAL A 57 10.72 -2.24 2.42
N PRO A 58 11.16 -1.79 1.25
CA PRO A 58 12.24 -0.82 1.15
C PRO A 58 11.80 0.54 1.72
N LEU A 59 12.65 1.10 2.59
CA LEU A 59 12.51 2.43 3.15
C LEU A 59 13.72 3.28 2.75
N ASN A 60 13.52 4.58 2.62
CA ASN A 60 14.62 5.53 2.49
C ASN A 60 15.30 5.81 3.85
N GLU A 61 16.32 6.67 3.84
CA GLU A 61 17.08 7.08 5.04
C GLU A 61 16.23 7.73 6.14
N TYR A 62 15.06 8.27 5.80
CA TYR A 62 14.11 8.87 6.75
C TYR A 62 13.07 7.86 7.29
N GLY A 63 13.11 6.60 6.84
CA GLY A 63 12.11 5.59 7.22
C GLY A 63 10.78 5.71 6.48
N VAL A 64 10.77 6.37 5.31
CA VAL A 64 9.58 6.51 4.45
C VAL A 64 9.65 5.46 3.35
N CYS A 65 8.54 4.73 3.15
CA CYS A 65 8.36 3.87 1.99
C CYS A 65 7.94 4.77 0.82
N THR A 66 8.74 4.86 -0.24
CA THR A 66 8.46 5.74 -1.39
C THR A 66 7.66 5.05 -2.49
N ILE A 67 7.67 3.72 -2.54
CA ILE A 67 6.99 2.92 -3.57
C ILE A 67 5.52 2.64 -3.19
N GLY A 68 5.19 2.74 -1.90
CA GLY A 68 3.87 2.39 -1.37
C GLY A 68 3.68 0.88 -1.23
N LEU A 69 2.49 0.48 -0.81
CA LEU A 69 2.09 -0.93 -0.72
C LEU A 69 1.24 -1.34 -1.92
N GLN A 70 1.14 -2.64 -2.17
CA GLN A 70 0.33 -3.18 -3.25
C GLN A 70 -1.04 -3.61 -2.72
N HIS A 71 -2.10 -3.20 -3.41
CA HIS A 71 -3.47 -3.54 -3.03
C HIS A 71 -3.68 -5.06 -2.99
N GLY A 72 -4.32 -5.56 -1.93
CA GLY A 72 -4.63 -6.97 -1.74
C GLY A 72 -3.47 -7.80 -1.18
N GLU A 73 -2.25 -7.27 -1.14
CA GLU A 73 -1.09 -7.99 -0.64
C GLU A 73 -1.04 -8.07 0.90
N SER A 74 -0.32 -9.08 1.39
CA SER A 74 -0.13 -9.34 2.81
C SER A 74 1.25 -8.91 3.30
N TYR A 75 1.25 -8.23 4.45
CA TYR A 75 2.45 -7.69 5.09
C TYR A 75 2.46 -8.03 6.57
N PHE A 76 3.65 -8.15 7.14
CA PHE A 76 3.86 -8.52 8.54
C PHE A 76 4.71 -7.48 9.25
N LEU A 77 4.26 -7.05 10.43
CA LEU A 77 5.06 -6.22 11.32
C LEU A 77 5.97 -7.12 12.14
N VAL A 78 7.28 -6.90 11.99
CA VAL A 78 8.31 -7.69 12.65
C VAL A 78 9.17 -6.77 13.50
N SER A 79 9.50 -7.20 14.72
CA SER A 79 10.46 -6.50 15.58
C SER A 79 11.84 -6.51 14.95
N LYS A 80 12.51 -5.36 14.94
CA LYS A 80 13.93 -5.25 14.55
C LYS A 80 14.87 -5.81 15.63
N PHE A 81 14.39 -5.91 16.86
CA PHE A 81 15.14 -6.42 18.00
C PHE A 81 14.70 -7.86 18.27
N CYS A 82 15.49 -8.79 17.74
CA CYS A 82 15.45 -10.21 18.05
C CYS A 82 16.88 -10.64 18.39
#